data_AF-A0A510JDX8-F1
#
_entry.id   AF-A0A510JDX8-F1
#
_cell.length_a   1.000
_cell.length_b   1.000
_cell.length_c   1.000
_cell.angle_alpha   90.00
_cell.angle_beta   90.00
_cell.angle_gamma   90.00
#
_symmetry.space_group_name_H-M   'P 1'
#
loop_
_entity.id
_entity.type
_entity.pdbx_description
1 polymer ?
#
loop_
_entity_poly.entity_id
_entity_poly.type
_entity_poly.pdbx_seq_one_letter_code
_entity_poly.pdbx_strand_id
1 'polypeptide(L)'
;MKNDPAEYGTKGSVRPDNMKLKNNIPVESFEMKNYKLQNYDNMANTIVKQVEQRRKNLPLTVTKQNIVIDARGQGITAVQEKEIIQKIIDKSNGTIKKSDITIWK
;
A
#
# COMPACT_ATOMS: atom_id res chain seq x y z
N MET A 1 10.87 -10.23 -25.03
CA MET A 1 11.73 -9.92 -23.86
C MET A 1 11.17 -10.67 -22.67
N LYS A 2 11.96 -11.53 -22.03
CA LYS A 2 11.57 -12.21 -20.78
C LYS A 2 11.77 -11.19 -19.66
N ASN A 3 10.70 -10.79 -19.00
CA ASN A 3 10.76 -9.92 -17.83
C ASN A 3 11.19 -10.78 -16.64
N ASP A 4 12.50 -10.89 -16.42
CA ASP A 4 13.00 -11.50 -15.19
C ASP A 4 12.54 -10.64 -14.01
N PRO A 5 11.99 -11.24 -12.93
CA PRO A 5 11.52 -10.48 -11.79
C PRO A 5 12.70 -9.78 -11.11
N ALA A 6 12.60 -8.46 -10.94
CA ALA A 6 13.62 -7.68 -10.26
C ALA A 6 14.02 -8.32 -8.91
N GLU A 7 15.32 -8.40 -8.66
CA GLU A 7 15.88 -8.92 -7.41
C GLU A 7 15.31 -8.17 -6.20
N TYR A 8 14.98 -8.94 -5.16
CA TYR A 8 14.40 -8.42 -3.93
C TYR A 8 15.38 -7.44 -3.26
N GLY A 9 14.89 -6.26 -2.86
CA GLY A 9 15.71 -5.24 -2.20
C GLY A 9 16.37 -4.21 -3.12
N THR A 10 16.16 -4.25 -4.44
CA THR A 10 16.63 -3.20 -5.34
C THR A 10 16.04 -1.84 -4.93
N LYS A 11 16.91 -0.86 -4.63
CA LYS A 11 16.50 0.51 -4.26
C LYS A 11 15.66 1.12 -5.39
N GLY A 12 14.42 1.51 -5.08
CA GLY A 12 13.46 2.00 -6.09
C GLY A 12 12.56 0.92 -6.70
N SER A 13 12.72 -0.35 -6.31
CA SER A 13 11.79 -1.43 -6.67
C SER A 13 10.40 -1.15 -6.11
N VAL A 14 9.43 -1.32 -6.98
CA VAL A 14 8.00 -1.22 -6.69
C VAL A 14 7.38 -2.60 -6.46
N ARG A 15 8.21 -3.63 -6.31
CA ARG A 15 7.73 -4.98 -6.04
C ARG A 15 6.88 -4.98 -4.77
N PRO A 16 5.67 -5.57 -4.81
CA PRO A 16 4.84 -5.72 -3.63
C PRO A 16 5.45 -6.72 -2.65
N ASP A 17 5.16 -6.54 -1.36
CA ASP A 17 5.63 -7.45 -0.31
C ASP A 17 5.04 -8.85 -0.47
N ASN A 18 3.78 -8.94 -0.91
CA ASN A 18 3.15 -10.20 -1.27
C ASN A 18 2.16 -10.03 -2.42
N MET A 19 1.85 -11.14 -3.10
CA MET A 19 0.80 -11.20 -4.13
C MET A 19 -0.11 -12.39 -3.87
N LYS A 20 -1.42 -12.15 -3.98
CA LYS A 20 -2.41 -13.23 -4.04
C LYS A 20 -2.56 -13.68 -5.48
N LEU A 21 -2.41 -14.98 -5.68
CA LEU A 21 -2.56 -15.62 -6.97
C LEU A 21 -3.94 -16.29 -7.07
N LYS A 22 -4.55 -16.23 -8.25
CA LYS A 22 -5.69 -17.04 -8.66
C LYS A 22 -5.28 -17.78 -9.92
N ASN A 23 -5.26 -19.11 -9.88
CA ASN A 23 -4.78 -19.95 -10.99
C ASN A 23 -3.38 -19.53 -11.49
N ASN A 24 -2.46 -19.29 -10.55
CA ASN A 24 -1.09 -18.83 -10.81
C ASN A 24 -0.97 -17.43 -11.45
N ILE A 25 -2.06 -16.66 -11.51
CA ILE A 25 -2.10 -15.28 -12.02
C ILE A 25 -2.25 -14.31 -10.84
N PRO A 26 -1.43 -13.26 -10.71
CA PRO A 26 -1.55 -12.29 -9.63
C PRO A 26 -2.82 -11.44 -9.81
N VAL A 27 -3.62 -11.37 -8.74
CA VAL A 27 -4.92 -10.65 -8.72
C VAL A 27 -4.99 -9.56 -7.66
N GLU A 28 -4.22 -9.70 -6.58
CA GLU A 28 -4.09 -8.66 -5.55
C GLU A 28 -2.64 -8.54 -5.10
N SER A 29 -2.19 -7.34 -4.78
CA SER A 29 -0.92 -7.09 -4.11
C SER A 29 -1.11 -6.69 -2.65
N PHE A 30 -0.09 -6.88 -1.84
CA PHE A 30 -0.05 -6.48 -0.43
C PHE A 30 1.22 -5.71 -0.14
N GLU A 31 1.06 -4.62 0.60
CA GLU A 31 2.13 -3.67 0.96
C GLU A 31 2.09 -3.42 2.46
N MET A 32 3.11 -3.88 3.18
CA MET A 32 3.30 -3.61 4.59
C MET A 32 4.04 -2.29 4.78
N LYS A 33 3.53 -1.44 5.67
CA LYS A 33 4.10 -0.14 6.00
C LYS A 33 4.20 0.02 7.50
N ASN A 34 5.42 0.21 7.99
CA ASN A 34 5.67 0.45 9.40
C ASN A 34 6.06 1.92 9.62
N TYR A 35 5.06 2.80 9.65
CA TYR A 35 5.25 4.22 9.89
C TYR A 35 4.95 4.57 11.35
N LYS A 36 5.72 5.49 11.93
CA LYS A 36 5.29 6.17 13.15
C LYS A 36 4.12 7.07 12.81
N LEU A 37 2.97 6.75 13.36
CA LEU A 37 1.70 7.42 13.17
C LEU A 37 1.62 8.74 13.95
N GLN A 38 2.69 9.56 13.91
CA GLN A 38 2.72 10.91 14.46
C GLN A 38 2.90 11.96 13.35
N ASN A 39 3.26 11.54 12.12
CA ASN A 39 3.45 12.41 10.95
C ASN A 39 2.64 11.90 9.74
N TYR A 40 1.32 11.99 9.86
CA TYR A 40 0.37 11.40 8.92
C TYR A 40 0.44 11.99 7.50
N ASP A 41 0.77 13.28 7.38
CA ASP A 41 0.77 13.97 6.08
C ASP A 41 1.87 13.47 5.15
N ASN A 42 3.09 13.34 5.67
CA ASN A 42 4.22 12.81 4.91
C ASN A 42 4.05 11.32 4.60
N MET A 43 3.52 10.56 5.56
CA MET A 43 3.16 9.17 5.36
C MET A 43 2.16 9.01 4.22
N ALA A 44 1.03 9.72 4.27
CA ALA A 44 -0.01 9.61 3.27
C ALA A 44 0.49 10.02 1.87
N ASN A 45 1.26 11.12 1.77
CA ASN A 45 1.93 11.50 0.51
C ASN A 45 2.82 10.38 -0.05
N THR A 46 3.56 9.69 0.83
CA THR A 46 4.48 8.61 0.44
C THR A 46 3.71 7.39 -0.02
N ILE A 47 2.67 6.99 0.71
CA ILE A 47 1.77 5.88 0.34
C ILE A 47 1.15 6.13 -1.04
N VAL A 48 0.59 7.32 -1.27
CA VAL A 48 -0.02 7.68 -2.57
C VAL A 48 0.98 7.58 -3.71
N LYS A 49 2.17 8.19 -3.57
CA LYS A 49 3.22 8.13 -4.61
C LYS A 49 3.59 6.68 -4.93
N GLN A 50 3.74 5.85 -3.89
CA GLN A 50 4.13 4.45 -4.06
C GLN A 50 3.04 3.60 -4.73
N VAL A 51 1.77 3.81 -4.38
CA VAL A 51 0.63 3.11 -5.01
C VAL A 51 0.49 3.49 -6.49
N GLU A 52 0.63 4.78 -6.81
CA GLU A 52 0.59 5.25 -8.20
C GLU A 52 1.77 4.73 -9.03
N GLN A 53 2.98 4.70 -8.44
CA GLN A 53 4.14 4.10 -9.11
C GLN A 53 3.93 2.60 -9.35
N ARG A 54 3.36 1.88 -8.39
CA ARG A 54 3.05 0.45 -8.52
C ARG A 54 1.98 0.17 -9.55
N ARG A 55 0.92 0.99 -9.61
CA ARG A 55 -0.16 0.83 -10.60
C ARG A 55 0.39 0.79 -12.03
N LYS A 56 1.49 1.50 -12.31
CA LYS A 56 2.16 1.52 -13.62
C LYS A 56 3.02 0.27 -13.91
N ASN A 57 3.40 -0.48 -12.88
CA ASN A 57 4.35 -1.59 -12.98
C ASN A 57 3.73 -2.95 -12.64
N LEU A 58 2.56 -2.97 -12.00
CA LEU A 58 1.84 -4.20 -11.70
C LEU A 58 1.16 -4.75 -12.97
N PRO A 59 1.06 -6.09 -13.10
CA PRO A 59 0.26 -6.69 -14.16
C PRO A 59 -1.19 -6.19 -14.13
N LEU A 60 -1.80 -6.01 -15.30
CA LEU A 60 -3.21 -5.57 -15.42
C LEU A 60 -4.21 -6.53 -14.74
N THR A 61 -3.78 -7.76 -14.49
CA THR A 61 -4.57 -8.76 -13.75
C THR A 61 -4.68 -8.42 -12.26
N VAL A 62 -3.80 -7.58 -11.72
CA VAL A 62 -3.85 -7.11 -10.34
C VAL A 62 -4.87 -5.97 -10.24
N THR A 63 -6.06 -6.30 -9.74
CA THR A 63 -7.16 -5.35 -9.64
C THR A 63 -7.24 -4.64 -8.29
N LYS A 64 -6.44 -5.09 -7.30
CA LYS A 64 -6.43 -4.52 -5.94
C LYS A 64 -5.01 -4.42 -5.38
N GLN A 65 -4.69 -3.29 -4.76
CA GLN A 65 -3.49 -3.10 -3.96
C GLN A 65 -3.89 -2.92 -2.50
N ASN A 66 -3.57 -3.89 -1.64
CA ASN A 66 -3.87 -3.85 -0.21
C ASN A 66 -2.72 -3.19 0.55
N ILE A 67 -3.00 -2.06 1.20
CA ILE A 67 -2.06 -1.29 2.01
C ILE A 67 -2.29 -1.67 3.48
N VAL A 68 -1.32 -2.33 4.07
CA VAL A 68 -1.32 -2.72 5.48
C VAL A 68 -0.39 -1.80 6.25
N ILE A 69 -0.94 -1.01 7.16
CA ILE A 69 -0.18 -0.10 8.03
C ILE A 69 -0.02 -0.77 9.38
N ASP A 70 1.20 -1.18 9.72
CA ASP A 70 1.55 -1.73 11.02
C ASP A 70 1.61 -0.59 12.06
N ALA A 71 0.64 -0.62 12.98
CA ALA A 71 0.44 0.33 14.05
C ALA A 71 0.49 -0.34 15.43
N ARG A 72 0.86 -1.62 15.50
CA ARG A 72 0.92 -2.38 16.75
C ARG A 72 1.83 -1.69 17.74
N GLY A 73 1.37 -1.58 19.00
CA GLY A 73 2.11 -0.93 20.06
C GLY A 73 2.21 0.60 19.98
N GLN A 74 1.57 1.27 19.00
CA GLN A 74 1.60 2.73 18.87
C GLN A 74 0.44 3.45 19.59
N GLY A 75 -0.50 2.70 20.19
CA GLY A 75 -1.60 3.29 20.99
C GLY A 75 -2.62 4.09 20.19
N ILE A 76 -2.86 3.72 18.92
CA ILE A 76 -3.72 4.49 18.00
C ILE A 76 -5.19 4.40 18.40
N THR A 77 -5.80 5.56 18.58
CA THR A 77 -7.24 5.69 18.86
C THR A 77 -8.06 5.47 17.59
N ALA A 78 -9.34 5.13 17.75
CA ALA A 78 -10.27 5.00 16.62
C ALA A 78 -10.47 6.31 15.84
N VAL A 79 -10.29 7.48 16.48
CA VAL A 79 -10.36 8.79 15.83
C VAL A 79 -9.15 8.99 14.91
N GLN A 80 -7.94 8.75 15.43
CA GLN A 80 -6.71 8.82 14.64
C GLN A 80 -6.73 7.82 13.47
N GLU A 81 -7.22 6.59 13.68
CA GLU A 81 -7.40 5.61 12.61
C GLU A 81 -8.27 6.16 11.46
N LYS A 82 -9.39 6.81 11.78
CA LYS A 82 -10.26 7.43 10.77
C LYS A 82 -9.58 8.59 10.06
N GLU A 83 -8.88 9.45 10.79
CA GLU A 83 -8.16 10.60 10.22
C GLU A 83 -7.06 10.15 9.26
N ILE A 84 -6.29 9.12 9.62
CA ILE A 84 -5.26 8.52 8.77
C ILE A 84 -5.86 8.02 7.46
N ILE A 85 -6.92 7.21 7.56
CA ILE A 85 -7.60 6.63 6.40
C ILE A 85 -8.14 7.74 5.51
N GLN A 86 -8.81 8.73 6.09
CA GLN A 86 -9.38 9.85 5.33
C GLN A 86 -8.29 10.65 4.63
N LYS A 87 -7.16 10.94 5.31
CA LYS A 87 -6.04 11.67 4.73
C LYS A 87 -5.44 10.97 3.52
N ILE A 88 -5.32 9.63 3.57
CA ILE A 88 -4.83 8.83 2.43
C ILE A 88 -5.81 8.90 1.26
N ILE A 89 -7.12 8.76 1.54
CA ILE A 89 -8.17 8.86 0.53
C ILE A 89 -8.12 10.25 -0.14
N ASP A 90 -8.11 11.32 0.64
CA ASP A 90 -8.12 12.70 0.15
C ASP A 90 -6.87 12.99 -0.71
N LYS A 91 -5.67 12.62 -0.23
CA LYS A 91 -4.42 12.83 -0.97
C LYS A 91 -4.31 11.97 -2.23
N SER A 92 -5.03 10.86 -2.28
CA SER A 92 -5.14 10.02 -3.48
C SER A 92 -6.20 10.52 -4.46
N ASN A 93 -6.92 11.60 -4.14
CA ASN A 93 -8.12 12.03 -4.88
C ASN A 93 -9.14 10.88 -5.05
N GLY A 94 -9.27 10.04 -4.02
CA GLY A 94 -10.18 8.89 -4.01
C GLY A 94 -9.73 7.67 -4.82
N THR A 95 -8.53 7.68 -5.43
CA THR A 95 -8.04 6.49 -6.17
C THR A 95 -7.67 5.33 -5.24
N ILE A 96 -7.35 5.62 -3.97
CA ILE A 96 -7.21 4.63 -2.90
C ILE A 96 -8.50 4.67 -2.09
N LYS A 97 -9.14 3.51 -1.92
CA LYS A 97 -10.40 3.38 -1.16
C LYS A 97 -10.13 2.89 0.25
N LYS A 98 -11.07 3.14 1.16
CA LYS A 98 -11.02 2.56 2.53
C LYS A 98 -10.86 1.04 2.51
N SER A 99 -11.47 0.33 1.55
CA SER A 99 -11.35 -1.12 1.37
C SER A 99 -9.96 -1.61 1.00
N ASP A 100 -9.07 -0.70 0.60
CA ASP A 100 -7.69 -0.97 0.21
C ASP A 100 -6.73 -0.77 1.39
N ILE A 101 -7.20 -0.21 2.51
CA ILE A 101 -6.38 0.14 3.67
C ILE A 101 -6.76 -0.73 4.86
N THR A 102 -5.76 -1.36 5.48
CA THR A 102 -5.90 -2.07 6.75
C THR A 102 -4.91 -1.47 7.74
N ILE A 103 -5.38 -0.99 8.89
CA ILE A 103 -4.50 -0.65 10.02
C ILE A 103 -4.41 -1.87 10.92
N TRP A 104 -3.23 -2.47 10.99
CA TRP A 104 -2.96 -3.61 11.86
C TRP A 104 -2.49 -3.09 13.22
N LYS A 105 -3.28 -3.30 14.26
CA LYS A 105 -3.06 -2.80 15.61
C LYS A 105 -2.98 -3.94 16.63
#